data_AF-A0A846ZZJ4-F1
#
_entry.id   AF-A0A846ZZJ4-F1
#
_cell.length_a   1.000
_cell.length_b   1.000
_cell.length_c   1.000
_cell.angle_alpha   90.00
_cell.angle_beta   90.00
_cell.angle_gamma   90.00
#
_symmetry.space_group_name_H-M   'P 1'
#
loop_
_entity.id
_entity.type
_entity.pdbx_description
1 polymer ?
#
loop_
_entity_poly.entity_id
_entity_poly.type
_entity_poly.pdbx_seq_one_letter_code
_entity_poly.pdbx_strand_id
1 'polypeptide(L)' 'MNPATGSEDMFDKTITEDIKAMESRRRNPFMKNGKADVDAYIRFVCGFNEFINHNPKSFSQMIDRDMIL' A
#
# COMPACT_ATOMS: atom_id res chain seq x y z
N MET A 1 21.78 -14.42 -29.44
CA MET A 1 21.24 -14.38 -28.06
C MET A 1 20.83 -12.95 -27.78
N ASN A 2 19.53 -12.67 -27.71
CA ASN A 2 19.02 -11.33 -27.42
C ASN A 2 19.02 -11.13 -25.90
N PRO A 3 19.65 -10.07 -25.37
CA PRO A 3 19.70 -9.79 -23.93
C PRO A 3 18.37 -9.30 -23.33
N ALA A 4 17.37 -9.01 -24.17
CA ALA A 4 16.07 -8.47 -23.74
C ALA A 4 15.10 -9.50 -23.14
N THR A 5 15.26 -10.79 -23.44
CA THR A 5 14.36 -11.85 -22.93
C THR A 5 14.66 -12.26 -21.48
N GLY A 6 15.77 -11.80 -20.90
CA GLY A 6 16.15 -12.11 -19.53
C GLY A 6 15.51 -11.22 -18.45
N SER A 7 15.04 -10.03 -18.82
CA SER A 7 14.46 -9.06 -17.88
C SER A 7 12.95 -9.25 -17.65
N GLU A 8 12.20 -9.67 -18.66
CA GLU A 8 10.75 -9.91 -18.55
C GLU A 8 10.46 -11.13 -17.66
N ASP A 9 11.20 -12.22 -17.83
CA ASP A 9 11.11 -13.43 -17.00
C ASP A 9 11.50 -13.20 -15.52
N MET A 10 12.32 -12.17 -15.25
CA MET A 10 12.72 -11.81 -13.88
C MET A 10 11.65 -10.94 -13.19
N PHE A 11 11.00 -10.04 -13.94
CA PHE A 11 9.87 -9.24 -13.45
C PHE A 11 8.64 -10.12 -13.12
N ASP A 12 8.36 -11.14 -13.94
CA ASP A 12 7.21 -12.02 -13.70
C ASP A 12 7.39 -12.91 -12.46
N LYS A 13 8.63 -13.39 -12.24
CA LYS A 13 9.00 -14.16 -11.04
C LYS A 13 8.89 -13.33 -9.76
N THR A 14 9.36 -12.07 -9.79
CA THR A 14 9.31 -11.17 -8.63
C THR A 14 7.87 -10.80 -8.26
N ILE A 15 7.02 -10.49 -9.25
CA ILE A 15 5.59 -10.25 -9.03
C ILE A 15 4.90 -11.47 -8.43
N THR A 16 5.20 -12.67 -8.95
CA THR A 16 4.62 -13.92 -8.45
C THR A 16 5.02 -14.20 -7.00
N GLU A 17 6.29 -13.94 -6.64
CA GLU A 17 6.79 -14.10 -5.28
C GLU A 17 6.17 -13.08 -4.32
N ASP A 18 6.02 -11.83 -4.75
CA ASP A 18 5.36 -10.79 -3.97
C ASP A 18 3.88 -11.11 -3.72
N ILE A 19 3.16 -11.58 -4.73
CA ILE A 19 1.75 -12.02 -4.58
C ILE A 19 1.66 -13.19 -3.59
N LYS A 20 2.56 -14.18 -3.69
CA LYS A 20 2.61 -15.30 -2.73
C LYS A 20 2.91 -14.80 -1.30
N ALA A 21 3.82 -13.85 -1.15
CA ALA A 21 4.13 -13.24 0.13
C ALA A 21 2.91 -12.51 0.70
N MET A 22 2.17 -11.76 -0.13
CA MET A 22 0.93 -11.10 0.26
C MET A 22 -0.17 -12.08 0.66
N GLU A 23 -0.39 -13.15 -0.11
CA GLU A 23 -1.39 -14.19 0.20
C GLU A 23 -1.06 -14.94 1.49
N SER A 24 0.22 -15.26 1.73
CA SER A 24 0.66 -15.87 2.99
C SER A 24 0.44 -14.97 4.22
N ARG A 25 0.37 -13.65 4.00
CA ARG A 25 0.14 -12.62 5.01
C ARG A 25 -1.29 -12.12 5.01
N ARG A 26 -2.21 -12.81 4.31
CA ARG A 26 -3.63 -12.47 4.20
C ARG A 26 -4.38 -12.76 5.51
N ARG A 27 -3.91 -12.12 6.58
CA ARG A 27 -4.49 -12.11 7.91
C ARG A 27 -5.52 -10.99 7.91
N ASN A 28 -6.77 -11.32 8.20
CA ASN A 28 -7.80 -10.29 8.33
C ASN A 28 -7.41 -9.39 9.53
N PRO A 29 -7.15 -8.08 9.32
CA PRO A 29 -6.72 -7.18 10.37
C PRO A 29 -7.81 -6.95 11.43
N PHE A 30 -9.07 -7.29 11.11
CA PHE A 30 -10.21 -7.22 12.01
C PHE A 30 -10.47 -8.55 12.72
N MET A 31 -9.57 -9.53 12.61
CA MET A 31 -9.67 -10.82 13.31
C MET A 31 -8.50 -10.97 14.30
N LYS A 32 -8.81 -10.96 15.60
CA LYS A 32 -7.85 -11.14 16.68
C LYS A 32 -8.22 -12.39 17.48
N ASN A 33 -7.30 -13.37 17.52
CA ASN A 33 -7.49 -14.66 18.21
C ASN A 33 -8.79 -15.40 17.80
N GLY A 34 -9.15 -15.34 16.52
CA GLY A 34 -10.36 -15.99 15.99
C GLY A 34 -11.67 -15.26 16.30
N LYS A 35 -11.63 -14.10 16.96
CA LYS A 35 -12.79 -13.24 17.19
C LYS A 35 -12.67 -11.96 16.38
N ALA A 36 -13.81 -11.41 15.97
CA ALA A 36 -13.86 -10.11 15.32
C ALA A 36 -13.46 -9.00 16.31
N ASP A 37 -12.52 -8.16 15.91
CA ASP A 37 -12.12 -6.96 16.62
C ASP A 37 -12.95 -5.77 16.10
N VAL A 38 -14.10 -5.57 16.75
CA VAL A 38 -15.07 -4.54 16.35
C VAL A 38 -14.49 -3.14 16.53
N ASP A 39 -13.67 -2.92 17.56
CA ASP A 39 -13.05 -1.63 17.83
C ASP A 39 -12.06 -1.25 16.72
N ALA A 40 -11.25 -2.22 16.27
CA ALA A 40 -10.35 -2.02 15.13
C ALA A 40 -11.12 -1.65 13.86
N TYR A 41 -12.28 -2.28 13.64
CA TYR A 41 -13.13 -1.99 12.49
C TYR A 41 -13.75 -0.58 12.56
N ILE A 42 -14.28 -0.18 13.72
CA ILE A 42 -14.85 1.17 13.92
C ILE A 42 -13.79 2.24 13.67
N ARG A 43 -12.58 2.08 14.23
CA ARG A 43 -11.47 3.02 14.01
C ARG A 43 -11.10 3.15 12.54
N PHE A 44 -11.06 2.03 11.82
CA PHE A 44 -10.81 2.04 10.38
C PHE A 44 -11.88 2.83 9.63
N VAL A 45 -13.16 2.58 9.87
CA VAL A 45 -14.26 3.27 9.18
C VAL A 45 -14.25 4.77 9.48
N CYS A 46 -14.00 5.16 10.73
CA CYS A 46 -13.89 6.57 11.10
C CYS A 46 -12.74 7.27 10.35
N GLY A 47 -11.52 6.71 10.40
CA GLY A 47 -10.37 7.31 9.71
C GLY A 47 -10.49 7.27 8.19
N PHE A 48 -11.11 6.22 7.64
CA PHE A 48 -11.38 6.13 6.21
C PHE A 48 -12.39 7.18 5.76
N ASN A 49 -13.45 7.43 6.55
CA ASN A 49 -14.40 8.51 6.27
C ASN A 49 -13.74 9.89 6.35
N GLU A 50 -12.83 10.11 7.31
CA GLU A 50 -12.03 11.34 7.37
C GLU A 50 -11.16 11.51 6.12
N PHE A 51 -10.55 10.43 5.63
CA PHE A 51 -9.71 10.44 4.43
C PHE A 51 -10.52 10.69 3.15
N ILE A 52 -11.61 9.94 2.92
CA ILE A 52 -12.42 10.05 1.70
C ILE A 52 -13.15 11.38 1.62
N ASN A 53 -13.64 11.90 2.74
CA ASN A 53 -14.30 13.21 2.79
C ASN A 53 -13.31 14.37 2.91
N HIS A 54 -12.01 14.12 2.93
CA HIS A 54 -11.01 15.18 2.93
C HIS A 54 -11.04 15.87 1.56
N ASN A 55 -11.31 17.19 1.54
CA ASN A 55 -11.12 17.97 0.32
C ASN A 55 -9.67 17.82 -0.13
N PRO A 56 -9.38 17.37 -1.37
CA PRO A 56 -8.01 17.16 -1.82
C PRO A 56 -7.24 18.46 -1.59
N LYS A 57 -6.18 18.38 -0.77
CA LYS A 57 -5.31 19.53 -0.54
C LYS A 57 -4.81 19.96 -1.91
N SER A 58 -5.12 21.18 -2.31
CA SER A 58 -4.60 21.74 -3.54
C SER A 58 -3.10 21.57 -3.54
N PHE A 59 -2.59 20.83 -4.53
CA PHE A 59 -1.15 20.64 -4.70
C PHE A 59 -0.51 22.01 -4.86
N SER A 60 0.22 22.49 -3.84
CA SER A 60 1.12 23.62 -4.01
C SER A 60 2.47 23.06 -4.41
N GLN A 61 2.96 23.43 -5.60
CA GLN A 61 4.33 23.15 -5.97
C GLN A 61 5.25 23.65 -4.85
N MET A 62 6.13 22.78 -4.35
CA MET A 62 7.16 23.17 -3.40
C MET A 62 8.12 24.09 -4.17
N ILE A 63 7.94 25.41 -4.03
CA ILE A 63 8.90 26.40 -4.52
C ILE A 63 9.96 26.54 -3.43
N ASP A 64 10.74 25.49 -3.24
CA ASP A 64 12.01 25.61 -2.54
C ASP A 64 13.10 25.47 -3.60
N ARG A 65 13.60 26.62 -4.08
CA ARG A 65 14.65 26.67 -5.11
C ARG A 65 16.04 26.54 -4.51
N ASP A 66 16.19 26.72 -3.20
CA ASP A 66 17.49 26.79 -2.54
C ASP A 66 17.50 25.90 -1.31
N MET A 67 18.05 24.70 -1.45
CA MET A 67 18.48 23.93 -0.29
C MET A 67 19.69 24.65 0.32
N ILE A 68 19.45 25.56 1.26
CA ILE A 68 20.53 26.17 2.05
C ILE A 68 20.94 25.15 3.11
N LEU A 69 22.09 24.52 2.88
CA LEU A 69 22.84 23.70 3.83
C LEU A 69 23.43 24.53 4.98
#